data_AF-A0A7J4IW19-F1
#
_entry.id   AF-A0A7J4IW19-F1
#
_cell.length_a   1.000
_cell.length_b   1.000
_cell.length_c   1.000
_cell.angle_alpha   90.00
_cell.angle_beta   90.00
_cell.angle_gamma   90.00
#
_symmetry.space_group_name_H-M   'P 1'
#
loop_
_entity.id
_entity.type
_entity.pdbx_description
1 polymer ?
#
loop_
_entity_poly.entity_id
_entity_poly.type
_entity_poly.pdbx_seq_one_letter_code
_entity_poly.pdbx_strand_id
1 'polypeptide(L)'
;MQNRAMIFIDGGNLVSGWINYCKSHGLVETGKGVTRRISYEKLLLLLTRGFGEVELIRPYFFGGARSENDAKKIFFDTLRTMGITVFSKLVKHKTKKCPQCGSENQYEVQKGFDVAIATYSWPCI
;
A
#
# COMPACT_ATOMS: atom_id res chain seq x y z
N MET A 1 -24.59 6.48 19.61
CA MET A 1 -23.13 6.55 19.38
C MET A 1 -22.90 6.24 17.91
N GLN A 2 -22.23 7.12 17.18
CA GLN A 2 -21.81 6.83 15.81
C GLN A 2 -20.50 6.04 15.88
N ASN A 3 -20.45 4.88 15.23
CA ASN A 3 -19.22 4.11 15.17
C ASN A 3 -18.18 4.93 14.40
N ARG A 4 -16.92 4.93 14.84
CA ARG A 4 -15.84 5.69 14.21
C ARG A 4 -14.72 4.73 13.79
N ALA A 5 -14.10 4.97 12.63
CA ALA A 5 -13.04 4.13 12.10
C ALA A 5 -11.80 4.93 11.72
N MET A 6 -10.65 4.31 11.96
CA MET A 6 -9.38 4.66 11.32
C MET A 6 -9.01 3.52 10.38
N ILE A 7 -8.54 3.86 9.18
CA ILE A 7 -8.20 2.87 8.16
C ILE A 7 -6.70 2.94 7.90
N PHE A 8 -6.02 1.81 8.04
CA PHE A 8 -4.59 1.68 7.78
C PHE A 8 -4.38 0.76 6.58
N ILE A 9 -3.83 1.31 5.50
CA ILE A 9 -3.63 0.60 4.24
C ILE A 9 -2.15 0.33 4.06
N ASP A 10 -1.76 -0.94 4.13
CA ASP A 10 -0.45 -1.39 3.67
C ASP A 10 -0.48 -1.54 2.14
N GLY A 11 0.07 -0.55 1.44
CA GLY A 11 0.12 -0.52 -0.01
C GLY A 11 0.98 -1.64 -0.61
N GLY A 12 2.03 -2.08 0.08
CA GLY A 12 2.91 -3.15 -0.39
C GLY A 12 2.19 -4.49 -0.40
N ASN A 13 1.52 -4.80 0.71
CA ASN A 13 0.74 -6.03 0.85
C ASN A 13 -0.53 -6.02 0.01
N LEU A 14 -1.24 -4.89 -0.07
CA LEU A 14 -2.45 -4.77 -0.89
C LEU A 14 -2.15 -5.03 -2.37
N VAL A 15 -1.11 -4.41 -2.91
CA VAL A 15 -0.72 -4.57 -4.31
C VAL A 15 -0.21 -5.99 -4.58
N SER A 16 0.62 -6.53 -3.70
CA SER A 16 1.18 -7.89 -3.86
C SER A 16 0.08 -8.95 -3.77
N GLY A 17 -0.85 -8.81 -2.82
CA GLY A 17 -2.03 -9.66 -2.69
C GLY A 17 -2.93 -9.62 -3.92
N TRP A 18 -3.20 -8.42 -4.45
CA TRP A 18 -3.97 -8.24 -5.68
C TRP A 18 -3.31 -8.90 -6.91
N ILE A 19 -1.99 -8.70 -7.09
CA ILE A 19 -1.23 -9.35 -8.16
C ILE A 19 -1.32 -10.88 -8.05
N ASN A 20 -1.16 -11.43 -6.85
CA ASN A 20 -1.22 -12.86 -6.62
C ASN A 20 -2.62 -13.44 -6.88
N TYR A 21 -3.67 -12.74 -6.44
CA TYR A 21 -5.05 -13.09 -6.74
C TYR A 21 -5.31 -13.13 -8.25
N CYS A 22 -4.87 -12.11 -8.99
CA CYS A 22 -5.01 -12.08 -10.45
C CYS A 22 -4.32 -13.27 -11.11
N LYS A 23 -3.08 -13.57 -10.69
CA LYS A 23 -2.32 -14.72 -11.21
C LYS A 23 -3.03 -16.05 -10.96
N SER A 24 -3.55 -16.28 -9.75
CA SER A 24 -4.19 -17.54 -9.39
C SER A 24 -5.52 -17.78 -10.11
N HIS A 25 -6.16 -16.71 -10.60
CA HIS A 25 -7.44 -16.78 -11.31
C HIS A 25 -7.31 -16.60 -12.83
N GLY A 26 -6.08 -16.73 -13.38
CA GLY A 26 -5.84 -16.61 -14.82
C GLY A 26 -6.13 -15.20 -15.38
N LEU A 27 -6.17 -14.17 -14.52
CA LEU A 27 -6.34 -12.78 -14.96
C LEU A 27 -4.98 -12.27 -15.48
N VAL A 28 -4.83 -12.34 -16.80
CA VAL A 28 -3.59 -12.06 -17.54
C VAL A 28 -3.34 -10.56 -17.66
N GLU A 29 -2.97 -9.90 -16.57
CA GLU A 29 -2.25 -8.62 -16.67
C GLU A 29 -1.16 -8.59 -15.61
N THR A 30 -0.09 -9.35 -15.78
CA THR A 30 1.10 -9.18 -14.94
C THR A 30 1.91 -7.98 -15.45
N GLY A 31 1.56 -6.76 -15.02
CA GLY A 31 2.26 -5.54 -15.44
C GLY A 31 1.94 -4.29 -14.63
N LYS A 32 2.56 -3.16 -15.00
CA LYS A 32 2.45 -1.83 -14.35
C LYS A 32 1.01 -1.27 -14.28
N GLY A 33 0.03 -1.92 -14.92
CA GLY A 33 -1.39 -1.53 -14.93
C GLY A 33 -2.21 -2.06 -13.75
N VAL A 34 -1.75 -3.10 -13.04
CA VAL A 34 -2.51 -3.76 -11.96
C VAL A 34 -2.78 -2.84 -10.77
N THR A 35 -1.82 -1.99 -10.42
CA THR A 35 -1.94 -1.00 -9.35
C THR A 35 -2.91 0.13 -9.67
N ARG A 36 -3.11 0.44 -10.96
CA ARG A 36 -4.08 1.47 -11.40
C ARG A 36 -5.54 1.00 -11.28
N ARG A 37 -5.78 -0.30 -11.09
CA ARG A 37 -7.14 -0.86 -10.98
C ARG A 37 -7.70 -0.83 -9.56
N ILE A 38 -6.87 -0.59 -8.54
CA ILE A 38 -7.36 -0.45 -7.16
C ILE A 38 -7.93 0.95 -6.98
N SER A 39 -9.26 1.04 -6.96
CA SER A 39 -9.93 2.29 -6.62
C SER A 39 -9.97 2.46 -5.10
N TYR A 40 -9.07 3.31 -4.58
CA TYR A 40 -8.99 3.62 -3.15
C TYR A 40 -10.25 4.34 -2.64
N GLU A 41 -10.88 5.16 -3.49
CA GLU A 41 -12.16 5.78 -3.18
C GLU A 41 -13.26 4.73 -2.94
N LYS A 42 -13.40 3.75 -3.85
CA LYS A 42 -14.35 2.64 -3.68
C LYS A 42 -14.01 1.81 -2.44
N LEU A 43 -12.73 1.56 -2.17
CA LEU A 43 -12.31 0.85 -0.97
C LEU A 43 -12.76 1.57 0.30
N LEU A 44 -12.52 2.88 0.41
CA LEU A 44 -12.93 3.68 1.57
C LEU A 44 -14.46 3.70 1.71
N LEU A 45 -15.20 3.84 0.60
CA LEU A 45 -16.66 3.80 0.60
C LEU A 45 -17.20 2.46 1.13
N LEU A 46 -16.63 1.34 0.67
CA LEU A 46 -17.03 0.01 1.12
C LEU A 46 -16.73 -0.21 2.61
N LEU A 47 -15.57 0.26 3.09
CA LEU A 47 -15.17 0.11 4.49
C LEU A 47 -15.98 1.00 5.45
N THR A 48 -16.54 2.11 4.97
CA THR A 48 -17.27 3.09 5.80
C THR A 48 -18.78 2.98 5.72
N ARG A 49 -19.32 2.44 4.62
CA ARG A 49 -20.77 2.29 4.42
C ARG A 49 -21.22 0.84 4.24
N GLY A 50 -20.34 -0.04 3.76
CA GLY A 50 -20.67 -1.44 3.46
C GLY A 50 -20.75 -2.36 4.68
N PHE A 51 -20.14 -1.97 5.81
CA PHE A 51 -20.07 -2.77 7.05
C PHE A 51 -20.80 -2.12 8.23
N GLY A 52 -21.83 -1.32 7.94
CA GLY A 52 -22.49 -0.39 8.86
C GLY A 52 -21.97 1.03 8.65
N GLU A 53 -22.80 2.05 8.86
CA GLU A 53 -22.36 3.43 8.72
C GLU A 53 -21.34 3.76 9.82
N VAL A 54 -20.09 3.99 9.40
CA VAL A 54 -18.98 4.36 10.28
C VAL A 54 -18.46 5.72 9.86
N GLU A 55 -18.31 6.63 10.83
CA GLU A 55 -17.63 7.91 10.64
C GLU A 55 -16.13 7.66 10.42
N LEU A 56 -15.63 7.98 9.24
CA LEU A 56 -14.21 7.89 8.95
C LEU A 56 -13.45 9.05 9.62
N ILE A 57 -12.62 8.73 10.61
CA ILE A 57 -11.76 9.72 11.26
C ILE A 57 -10.63 10.14 10.32
N ARG A 58 -9.87 9.15 9.83
CA ARG A 58 -8.76 9.36 8.88
C ARG A 58 -8.28 8.05 8.24
N PRO A 59 -8.02 8.05 6.92
CA PRO A 59 -7.32 6.97 6.25
C PRO A 59 -5.82 7.24 6.12
N TYR A 60 -5.02 6.19 6.28
CA TYR A 60 -3.57 6.20 6.19
C TYR A 60 -3.09 5.20 5.15
N PHE A 61 -2.17 5.62 4.28
CA PHE A 61 -1.53 4.75 3.29
C PHE A 61 -0.04 4.65 3.56
N PHE A 62 0.45 3.43 3.66
CA PHE A 62 1.85 3.10 3.90
C PHE A 62 2.43 2.46 2.66
N GLY A 63 3.50 3.04 2.09
CA GLY A 63 4.11 2.46 0.90
C GLY A 63 5.52 2.93 0.59
N GLY A 64 6.33 2.03 0.01
CA GLY A 64 7.71 2.34 -0.35
C GLY A 64 7.83 3.34 -1.52
N ALA A 65 8.65 4.38 -1.36
CA ALA A 65 9.07 5.28 -2.44
C ALA A 65 10.45 4.87 -3.00
N ARG A 66 10.63 4.98 -4.33
CA ARG A 66 11.98 5.08 -4.92
C ARG A 66 12.31 6.57 -5.01
N SER A 67 13.56 6.96 -4.82
CA SER A 67 14.00 8.36 -4.81
C SER A 67 13.72 9.11 -6.12
N GLU A 68 13.50 8.40 -7.24
CA GLU A 68 13.44 8.98 -8.60
C GLU A 68 12.30 8.38 -9.44
N ASN A 69 11.08 8.31 -8.92
CA ASN A 69 9.94 7.79 -9.70
C ASN A 69 8.74 8.74 -9.67
N ASP A 70 8.64 9.59 -10.70
CA ASP A 70 7.56 10.56 -10.89
C ASP A 70 6.18 9.91 -10.88
N ALA A 71 6.03 8.69 -11.42
CA ALA A 71 4.76 7.99 -11.41
C ALA A 71 4.30 7.60 -9.99
N LYS A 72 5.22 7.25 -9.09
CA LYS A 72 4.90 7.01 -7.67
C LYS A 72 4.56 8.29 -6.94
N LYS A 73 5.23 9.40 -7.28
CA LYS A 73 4.92 10.72 -6.73
C LYS A 73 3.50 11.15 -7.09
N ILE A 74 3.16 11.10 -8.38
CA ILE A 74 1.81 11.39 -8.88
C ILE A 74 0.77 10.49 -8.21
N PHE A 75 1.06 9.20 -8.04
CA PHE A 75 0.18 8.27 -7.33
C PHE A 75 -0.06 8.69 -5.87
N PHE A 76 1.00 9.02 -5.12
CA PHE A 76 0.86 9.48 -3.73
C PHE A 76 0.14 10.83 -3.63
N ASP A 77 0.37 11.73 -4.57
CA ASP A 77 -0.33 13.02 -4.61
C ASP A 77 -1.83 12.80 -4.90
N THR A 78 -2.17 11.86 -5.78
CA THR A 78 -3.56 11.44 -6.02
C THR A 78 -4.21 10.94 -4.73
N LEU A 79 -3.54 10.06 -3.97
CA LEU A 79 -4.07 9.59 -2.67
C LEU A 79 -4.28 10.74 -1.68
N ARG A 80 -3.34 11.70 -1.63
CA ARG A 80 -3.47 12.89 -0.76
C ARG A 80 -4.66 13.76 -1.15
N THR A 81 -4.92 13.95 -2.45
CA THR A 81 -6.12 14.69 -2.91
C THR A 81 -7.43 14.00 -2.53
N MET A 82 -7.41 12.70 -2.26
CA MET A 82 -8.55 11.93 -1.73
C MET A 82 -8.68 12.02 -0.20
N GLY A 83 -7.85 12.81 0.48
CA GLY A 83 -7.84 12.93 1.94
C GLY A 83 -7.09 11.80 2.66
N ILE A 84 -6.33 10.97 1.94
CA ILE A 84 -5.52 9.89 2.52
C ILE A 84 -4.17 10.44 2.96
N THR A 85 -3.83 10.20 4.23
CA THR A 85 -2.50 10.55 4.75
C THR A 85 -1.48 9.52 4.29
N VAL A 86 -0.52 9.95 3.47
CA VAL A 86 0.50 9.05 2.89
C VAL A 86 1.79 9.07 3.68
N PHE A 87 2.17 7.91 4.22
CA PHE A 87 3.47 7.64 4.81
C PHE A 87 4.33 6.84 3.83
N SER A 88 5.38 7.47 3.31
CA SER A 88 6.35 6.80 2.46
C SER A 88 7.72 6.73 3.10
N LYS A 89 8.37 5.57 2.95
CA LYS A 89 9.77 5.35 3.31
C LYS A 89 10.54 4.96 2.06
N LEU A 90 11.79 5.36 1.96
CA LEU A 90 12.66 4.92 0.86
C LEU A 90 12.85 3.41 0.93
N VAL A 91 12.62 2.73 -0.20
CA VAL A 91 12.85 1.29 -0.33
C VAL A 91 14.35 1.00 -0.29
N LYS A 92 14.75 -0.03 0.47
CA LYS A 92 16.15 -0.49 0.50
C LYS A 92 16.31 -1.64 -0.48
N HIS A 93 17.38 -1.63 -1.26
CA HIS A 93 17.72 -2.76 -2.13
C HIS A 93 18.57 -3.77 -1.34
N LYS A 94 18.26 -5.05 -1.51
CA LYS A 94 19.12 -6.13 -1.05
C LYS A 94 19.46 -7.03 -2.22
N THR A 95 20.68 -7.54 -2.22
CA THR A 95 21.11 -8.60 -3.12
C THR A 95 21.03 -9.91 -2.37
N LYS A 96 20.35 -10.91 -2.94
CA LYS A 96 20.40 -12.29 -2.45
C LYS A 96 21.05 -13.14 -3.51
N LYS A 97 22.13 -13.80 -3.12
CA LYS A 97 22.82 -14.79 -3.94
C LYS A 97 22.07 -16.12 -3.84
N CYS A 98 21.75 -16.73 -4.97
CA CYS A 98 21.22 -18.08 -5.01
C CYS A 98 22.32 -19.05 -4.57
N PRO A 99 22.12 -19.85 -3.51
CA PRO A 99 23.14 -20.78 -3.04
C PRO A 99 23.39 -21.93 -4.02
N GLN A 100 22.45 -22.23 -4.93
CA GLN A 100 22.56 -23.35 -5.88
C GLN A 100 23.20 -22.97 -7.22
N CYS A 101 22.91 -21.79 -7.77
CA CYS A 101 23.42 -21.38 -9.08
C CYS A 101 24.28 -20.11 -9.05
N GLY A 102 24.54 -19.55 -7.86
CA GLY A 102 25.40 -18.38 -7.68
C GLY A 102 24.85 -17.07 -8.24
N SER A 103 23.66 -17.07 -8.85
CA SER A 103 23.04 -15.87 -9.42
C SER A 103 22.67 -14.86 -8.34
N GLU A 104 22.92 -13.59 -8.60
CA GLU A 104 22.56 -12.48 -7.72
C GLU A 104 21.26 -11.84 -8.20
N ASN A 105 20.24 -11.89 -7.34
CA ASN A 105 18.98 -11.20 -7.60
C ASN A 105 18.87 -10.00 -6.67
N GLN A 106 18.70 -8.81 -7.25
CA GLN A 106 18.32 -7.63 -6.50
C GLN A 106 16.81 -7.66 -6.24
N TYR A 107 16.43 -7.43 -4.99
CA TYR A 107 15.03 -7.31 -4.60
C TYR A 107 14.86 -6.10 -3.69
N GLU A 108 13.70 -5.46 -3.83
CA GLU A 108 13.31 -4.35 -2.99
C GLU A 108 12.79 -4.85 -1.65
N VAL A 109 13.27 -4.25 -0.58
CA VAL A 109 12.83 -4.54 0.78
C VAL A 109 12.17 -3.31 1.35
N GLN A 110 10.87 -3.42 1.61
CA GLN A 110 10.10 -2.43 2.34
C GLN A 110 10.14 -2.77 3.83
N LYS A 111 11.21 -2.38 4.53
CA LYS A 111 11.37 -2.65 5.97
C LYS A 111 10.56 -1.68 6.83
N GLY A 112 9.81 -2.21 7.78
CA GLY A 112 9.24 -1.44 8.89
C GLY A 112 7.95 -0.69 8.58
N PHE A 113 7.14 -1.20 7.62
CA PHE A 113 5.74 -0.79 7.48
C PHE A 113 4.84 -1.53 8.46
N ASP A 114 5.03 -2.84 8.68
CA ASP A 114 4.32 -3.59 9.73
C ASP A 114 4.51 -2.94 11.11
N VAL A 115 5.77 -2.60 11.42
CA VAL A 115 6.11 -1.88 12.66
C VAL A 115 5.49 -0.49 12.65
N ALA A 116 5.57 0.27 11.55
CA ALA A 116 5.00 1.62 11.50
C ALA A 116 3.48 1.64 11.63
N ILE A 117 2.78 0.62 11.12
CA ILE A 117 1.34 0.44 11.27
C ILE A 117 1.02 0.07 12.72
N ALA A 118 1.75 -0.90 13.30
CA ALA A 118 1.54 -1.36 14.67
C ALA A 118 1.90 -0.31 15.73
N THR A 119 2.89 0.55 15.46
CA THR A 119 3.36 1.59 16.37
C THR A 119 2.87 2.98 15.96
N TYR A 120 1.85 3.08 15.10
CA TYR A 120 1.32 4.39 14.71
C TYR A 120 0.61 5.03 15.91
N SER A 121 1.38 5.72 16.75
CA SER A 121 0.88 6.60 17.78
C SER A 121 0.51 7.93 17.15
N TRP A 122 -0.76 8.29 17.20
CA TRP A 122 -1.21 9.64 16.86
C TRP A 122 -0.36 10.64 17.68
N PRO A 123 0.32 11.64 17.07
CA PRO A 123 0.94 12.69 17.85
C PRO A 123 -0.18 13.42 18.58
N CYS A 124 -0.31 13.22 19.90
CA CYS A 124 -1.32 13.85 20.73
C CYS A 124 -1.44 15.33 20.33
N ILE A 125 -2.61 15.71 19.81
CA ILE A 125 -3.03 17.10 19.61
C ILE A 125 -3.83 17.48 20.85
#